data_AF-A0A093D546-F1
#
_entry.id   AF-A0A093D546-F1
#
_cell.length_a   1.000
_cell.length_b   1.000
_cell.length_c   1.000
_cell.angle_alpha   90.00
_cell.angle_beta   90.00
_cell.angle_gamma   90.00
#
_symmetry.space_group_name_H-M   'P 1'
#
loop_
_entity.id
_entity.type
_entity.pdbx_description
1 polymer ?
#
loop_
_entity_poly.entity_id
_entity_poly.type
_entity_poly.pdbx_seq_one_letter_code
_entity_poly.pdbx_strand_id
1 'polypeptide(L)'
;MSSLTEKDRPIVQLLLNTGTCPRCILRFCCVASQTLYRCPYKDLMKDFKEFLKNNQEKEDTVCFDVVDPPCKRIRLEDTEEGPGDLNHNGVLQQIPSVNDENTAMENSAVKVCNVCLGILQEFCEVDFVKKVSHKVNSADYQFTSFLFSVSLPPQLSVRERAAWLLVKQEMGKLGLSLAKDDIVQLKEAYKWIIHPQLSEELGVPAHGKVLFEVSVVFAHPETDEECHFLATACPDCFKPAKNKQSVFTRMAVIKALEKIKEEDFLKHFPCPPSSPKNLCVAVEIQCNNGAVFVAGRYNKYSRNLPQTPWIIDGERKLESSVEELISEHLMAEFKADSFNFSSSGREDVDVRTLGNGRPFAIELVNPRRIRFTAEEMKGLQQTINNSSDKIQVRDLQLVTREAIGRMKEGEEEKTKTYSALIWTDKAIQKEDIAFLDDIKELKLEQKTPLRVLHRRPLAVRCRIIHTMQSQYIDEHHFRLHLKTQAGTYIKEFVHGDFGRTKPNIGSLLNRTADILELDVESVDVDWPPTL
;
A
#
# COMPACT_ATOMS: atom_id res chain seq x y z
N MET A 1 -11.46 -15.47 32.82
CA MET A 1 -10.17 -16.23 32.89
C MET A 1 -10.16 -17.71 32.44
N SER A 2 -11.22 -18.36 31.92
CA SER A 2 -11.26 -19.83 31.71
C SER A 2 -10.23 -20.48 30.74
N SER A 3 -9.44 -19.69 30.00
CA SER A 3 -8.36 -20.20 29.14
C SER A 3 -6.96 -20.17 29.77
N LEU A 4 -6.81 -19.64 30.98
CA LEU A 4 -5.57 -19.75 31.77
C LEU A 4 -5.67 -20.93 32.73
N THR A 5 -4.56 -21.63 32.91
CA THR A 5 -4.43 -22.79 33.80
C THR A 5 -3.52 -22.47 34.98
N GLU A 6 -3.51 -23.34 36.00
CA GLU A 6 -2.58 -23.21 37.13
C GLU A 6 -1.10 -23.22 36.69
N LYS A 7 -0.76 -23.82 35.54
CA LYS A 7 0.60 -23.79 34.98
C LYS A 7 1.01 -22.39 34.50
N ASP A 8 0.06 -21.54 34.16
CA ASP A 8 0.29 -20.18 33.70
C ASP A 8 0.52 -19.19 34.85
N ARG A 9 0.08 -19.54 36.08
CA ARG A 9 0.14 -18.67 37.27
C ARG A 9 1.52 -18.05 37.54
N PRO A 10 2.65 -18.79 37.49
CA PRO A 10 3.98 -18.21 37.71
C PRO A 10 4.36 -17.18 36.63
N ILE A 11 4.01 -17.47 35.37
CA ILE A 11 4.25 -16.59 34.22
C ILE A 11 3.43 -15.31 34.36
N VAL A 12 2.15 -15.45 34.73
CA VAL A 12 1.23 -14.34 34.96
C VAL A 12 1.75 -13.42 36.06
N GLN A 13 2.15 -13.99 37.20
CA GLN A 13 2.70 -13.22 38.32
C GLN A 13 4.00 -12.48 37.93
N LEU A 14 4.92 -13.16 37.25
CA LEU A 14 6.21 -12.62 36.82
C LEU A 14 6.05 -11.47 35.81
N LEU A 15 5.23 -11.67 34.77
CA LEU A 15 5.00 -10.65 33.75
C LEU A 15 4.21 -9.45 34.28
N LEU A 16 3.21 -9.68 35.14
CA LEU A 16 2.44 -8.58 35.74
C LEU A 16 3.31 -7.71 36.65
N ASN A 17 4.14 -8.33 37.51
CA ASN A 17 5.06 -7.62 38.42
C ASN A 17 6.11 -6.79 37.66
N THR A 18 6.58 -7.29 36.52
CA THR A 18 7.57 -6.59 35.68
C THR A 18 6.97 -5.51 34.77
N GLY A 19 5.64 -5.34 34.78
CA GLY A 19 4.94 -4.26 34.06
C GLY A 19 4.43 -4.65 32.67
N THR A 20 4.20 -5.93 32.40
CA THR A 20 3.54 -6.40 31.17
C THR A 20 2.02 -6.31 31.32
N CYS A 21 1.34 -5.78 30.30
CA CYS A 21 -0.12 -5.66 30.31
C CYS A 21 -0.85 -7.00 30.11
N PRO A 22 -2.11 -7.17 30.60
CA PRO A 22 -2.84 -8.45 30.52
C PRO A 22 -2.91 -9.04 29.11
N ARG A 23 -3.19 -8.22 28.10
CA ARG A 23 -3.24 -8.66 26.69
C ARG A 23 -1.87 -9.12 26.17
N CYS A 24 -0.75 -8.63 26.70
CA CYS A 24 0.55 -9.22 26.41
C CYS A 24 0.78 -10.53 27.18
N ILE A 25 0.34 -10.63 28.44
CA ILE A 25 0.47 -11.87 29.22
C ILE A 25 -0.28 -13.02 28.53
N LEU A 26 -1.53 -12.78 28.08
CA LEU A 26 -2.30 -13.77 27.29
C LEU A 26 -1.53 -14.31 26.08
N ARG A 27 -0.68 -13.49 25.43
CA ARG A 27 0.14 -13.90 24.28
C ARG A 27 1.30 -14.81 24.66
N PHE A 28 1.93 -14.56 25.81
CA PHE A 28 3.02 -15.38 26.36
C PHE A 28 2.52 -16.66 27.04
N CYS A 29 1.26 -16.68 27.49
CA CYS A 29 0.52 -17.89 27.90
C CYS A 29 -0.16 -18.59 26.70
N CYS A 30 0.24 -18.27 25.45
CA CYS A 30 -0.20 -18.92 24.21
C CYS A 30 -1.73 -18.96 24.02
N VAL A 31 -2.49 -18.02 24.60
CA VAL A 31 -3.94 -18.00 24.54
C VAL A 31 -4.40 -17.53 23.16
N ALA A 32 -4.93 -18.45 22.36
CA ALA A 32 -5.48 -18.17 21.02
C ALA A 32 -6.94 -17.67 21.01
N SER A 33 -7.59 -17.60 22.18
CA SER A 33 -9.00 -17.19 22.29
C SER A 33 -9.18 -15.69 22.05
N GLN A 34 -9.59 -15.32 20.83
CA GLN A 34 -9.73 -13.91 20.40
C GLN A 34 -10.69 -13.09 21.26
N THR A 35 -11.70 -13.71 21.88
CA THR A 35 -12.70 -13.01 22.70
C THR A 35 -12.10 -12.40 23.96
N LEU A 36 -11.14 -13.09 24.60
CA LEU A 36 -10.45 -12.58 25.80
C LEU A 36 -9.64 -11.30 25.51
N TYR A 37 -9.10 -11.16 24.30
CA TYR A 37 -8.37 -9.94 23.91
C TYR A 37 -9.28 -8.72 23.75
N ARG A 38 -10.57 -8.95 23.45
CA ARG A 38 -11.59 -7.90 23.24
C ARG A 38 -12.24 -7.42 24.54
N CYS A 39 -11.99 -8.09 25.66
CA CYS A 39 -12.45 -7.62 26.97
C CYS A 39 -11.83 -6.24 27.29
N PRO A 40 -12.56 -5.33 27.97
CA PRO A 40 -12.02 -4.04 28.39
C PRO A 40 -10.77 -4.19 29.27
N TYR A 41 -9.82 -3.27 29.14
CA TYR A 41 -8.55 -3.32 29.87
C TYR A 41 -8.72 -3.43 31.39
N LYS A 42 -9.68 -2.69 31.96
CA LYS A 42 -9.96 -2.67 33.40
C LYS A 42 -10.46 -4.02 33.90
N ASP A 43 -11.31 -4.67 33.12
CA ASP A 43 -11.88 -5.98 33.47
C ASP A 43 -10.80 -7.06 33.40
N LEU A 44 -9.96 -7.06 32.35
CA LEU A 44 -8.79 -7.93 32.28
C LEU A 44 -7.82 -7.72 33.45
N MET A 45 -7.56 -6.46 33.84
CA MET A 45 -6.73 -6.17 35.03
C MET A 45 -7.36 -6.69 36.33
N LYS A 46 -8.69 -6.70 36.45
CA LYS A 46 -9.40 -7.26 37.60
C LYS A 46 -9.32 -8.80 37.58
N ASP A 47 -9.71 -9.42 36.48
CA ASP A 47 -9.65 -10.87 36.23
C ASP A 47 -8.27 -11.46 36.59
N PHE A 48 -7.19 -10.77 36.17
CA PHE A 48 -5.82 -11.20 36.45
C PHE A 48 -5.42 -11.07 37.93
N LYS A 49 -5.86 -10.01 38.63
CA LYS A 49 -5.63 -9.86 40.07
C LYS A 49 -6.40 -10.91 40.87
N GLU A 50 -7.63 -11.20 40.47
CA GLU A 50 -8.52 -12.18 41.11
C GLU A 50 -8.01 -13.61 40.88
N PHE A 51 -7.57 -13.92 39.65
CA PHE A 51 -6.88 -15.18 39.33
C PHE A 51 -5.68 -15.43 40.25
N LEU A 52 -4.82 -14.42 40.46
CA LEU A 52 -3.64 -14.53 41.33
C LEU A 52 -4.01 -14.71 42.81
N LYS A 53 -5.03 -14.01 43.32
CA LYS A 53 -5.48 -14.09 44.72
C LYS A 53 -6.01 -15.47 45.14
N ASN A 54 -6.74 -16.16 44.26
CA ASN A 54 -7.46 -17.41 44.56
C ASN A 54 -6.58 -18.63 44.95
N ASN A 55 -5.26 -18.45 45.16
CA ASN A 55 -4.36 -19.46 45.72
C ASN A 55 -3.83 -19.12 47.12
N GLN A 56 -3.84 -17.84 47.55
CA GLN A 56 -3.40 -17.48 48.91
C GLN A 56 -4.32 -18.10 49.97
N GLU A 57 -5.64 -18.14 49.71
CA GLU A 57 -6.64 -18.79 50.58
C GLU A 57 -6.55 -20.34 50.61
N LYS A 58 -5.62 -20.96 49.87
CA LYS A 58 -5.42 -22.43 49.86
C LYS A 58 -4.13 -22.89 50.53
N GLU A 59 -3.15 -22.00 50.72
CA GLU A 59 -1.88 -22.34 51.38
C GLU A 59 -1.97 -22.20 52.91
N ASP A 60 -2.86 -21.35 53.43
CA ASP A 60 -3.05 -21.13 54.89
C ASP A 60 -3.78 -22.29 55.62
N THR A 61 -4.31 -23.29 54.90
CA THR A 61 -5.19 -24.34 55.48
C THR A 61 -4.48 -25.65 55.83
N VAL A 62 -3.13 -25.69 55.87
CA VAL A 62 -2.37 -26.94 56.15
C VAL A 62 -1.18 -26.72 57.08
N CYS A 63 -1.42 -26.64 58.40
CA CYS A 63 -0.49 -27.19 59.40
C CYS A 63 -1.04 -27.28 60.85
N PHE A 64 -0.72 -28.41 61.50
CA PHE A 64 -0.79 -28.74 62.94
C PHE A 64 -2.15 -28.86 63.66
N ASP A 65 -2.72 -30.07 63.57
CA ASP A 65 -3.37 -30.72 64.72
C ASP A 65 -2.30 -31.17 65.74
N VAL A 66 -2.41 -30.74 67.01
CA VAL A 66 -1.84 -31.44 68.18
C VAL A 66 -2.84 -31.39 69.34
N VAL A 67 -2.90 -32.47 70.11
CA VAL A 67 -4.00 -32.82 71.03
C VAL A 67 -3.92 -32.08 72.38
N ASP A 68 -5.08 -31.58 72.83
CA ASP A 68 -5.42 -30.90 74.11
C ASP A 68 -5.59 -31.93 75.27
N PRO A 69 -5.99 -31.65 76.55
CA PRO A 69 -6.18 -30.40 77.33
C PRO A 69 -5.58 -30.56 78.79
N PRO A 70 -6.06 -29.95 79.93
CA PRO A 70 -7.06 -28.87 80.15
C PRO A 70 -6.74 -27.78 81.23
N CYS A 71 -7.52 -26.68 81.20
CA CYS A 71 -8.54 -26.26 82.20
C CYS A 71 -8.61 -24.77 82.65
N LYS A 72 -9.85 -24.21 82.59
CA LYS A 72 -10.46 -23.13 83.42
C LYS A 72 -10.22 -21.62 83.13
N ARG A 73 -11.06 -21.06 82.24
CA ARG A 73 -12.16 -20.06 82.46
C ARG A 73 -12.02 -18.89 83.48
N ILE A 74 -12.66 -17.74 83.13
CA ILE A 74 -13.05 -16.53 83.95
C ILE A 74 -12.00 -15.38 83.91
N ARG A 75 -12.29 -14.06 83.75
CA ARG A 75 -13.53 -13.22 83.72
C ARG A 75 -13.40 -11.98 82.79
N LEU A 76 -14.52 -11.26 82.58
CA LEU A 76 -14.61 -9.87 82.11
C LEU A 76 -14.30 -8.84 83.22
N GLU A 77 -13.99 -7.61 82.78
CA GLU A 77 -14.28 -6.26 83.32
C GLU A 77 -13.06 -5.32 83.14
N ASP A 78 -13.14 -3.99 83.08
CA ASP A 78 -13.93 -3.00 82.30
C ASP A 78 -13.42 -1.60 82.73
N THR A 79 -13.46 -0.61 81.81
CA THR A 79 -13.57 0.86 82.05
C THR A 79 -12.44 1.73 82.68
N GLU A 80 -12.61 3.05 82.47
CA GLU A 80 -11.98 4.27 83.04
C GLU A 80 -10.65 4.73 82.41
N GLU A 81 -10.62 5.76 81.54
CA GLU A 81 -10.96 7.20 81.68
C GLU A 81 -9.98 8.01 82.55
N GLY A 82 -9.37 9.06 81.96
CA GLY A 82 -8.92 10.22 82.73
C GLY A 82 -7.80 11.06 82.09
N PRO A 83 -7.79 12.39 82.26
CA PRO A 83 -7.53 13.26 81.10
C PRO A 83 -6.46 14.36 81.28
N GLY A 84 -5.98 14.83 80.12
CA GLY A 84 -5.82 16.26 79.82
C GLY A 84 -4.69 17.07 80.48
N ASP A 85 -4.01 17.89 79.66
CA ASP A 85 -3.61 19.22 80.11
C ASP A 85 -3.60 20.22 78.94
N LEU A 86 -3.90 21.49 79.25
CA LEU A 86 -4.15 22.58 78.29
C LEU A 86 -3.15 23.71 78.49
N ASN A 87 -2.80 24.46 77.44
CA ASN A 87 -2.54 25.89 77.62
C ASN A 87 -2.79 26.75 76.37
N HIS A 88 -3.59 27.81 76.61
CA HIS A 88 -3.94 28.97 75.78
C HIS A 88 -2.74 29.94 75.64
N ASN A 89 -2.66 31.00 74.80
CA ASN A 89 -3.50 31.69 73.78
C ASN A 89 -2.51 32.43 72.81
N GLY A 90 -2.85 33.15 71.74
CA GLY A 90 -4.14 33.53 71.10
C GLY A 90 -4.14 35.01 70.64
N VAL A 91 -4.82 35.38 69.53
CA VAL A 91 -5.58 36.64 69.21
C VAL A 91 -6.20 36.50 67.80
N LEU A 92 -7.39 37.07 67.60
CA LEU A 92 -8.36 36.81 66.52
C LEU A 92 -8.19 37.64 65.23
N GLN A 93 -8.64 37.06 64.10
CA GLN A 93 -9.53 37.73 63.13
C GLN A 93 -10.44 36.69 62.40
N GLN A 94 -11.44 37.15 61.65
CA GLN A 94 -12.72 36.45 61.46
C GLN A 94 -12.87 35.61 60.16
N ILE A 95 -13.44 34.41 60.31
CA ILE A 95 -14.36 33.64 59.43
C ILE A 95 -14.23 33.79 57.89
N PRO A 96 -14.00 32.66 57.19
CA PRO A 96 -14.97 32.16 56.21
C PRO A 96 -15.48 30.74 56.53
N SER A 97 -16.62 30.38 55.94
CA SER A 97 -17.43 29.21 56.28
C SER A 97 -17.14 27.97 55.42
N VAL A 98 -17.32 26.78 56.01
CA VAL A 98 -17.49 25.45 55.38
C VAL A 98 -16.35 24.98 54.46
N ASN A 99 -15.57 24.01 54.96
CA ASN A 99 -14.73 23.16 54.12
C ASN A 99 -15.60 22.14 53.37
N ASP A 100 -15.45 22.07 52.04
CA ASP A 100 -15.82 20.89 51.27
C ASP A 100 -14.92 19.71 51.68
N GLU A 101 -15.53 18.53 51.86
CA GLU A 101 -14.78 17.29 52.04
C GLU A 101 -14.15 16.90 50.69
N ASN A 102 -12.81 16.96 50.62
CA ASN A 102 -12.05 16.55 49.45
C ASN A 102 -12.12 15.02 49.25
N THR A 103 -13.07 14.56 48.46
CA THR A 103 -13.07 13.20 47.91
C THR A 103 -11.93 13.06 46.91
N ALA A 104 -10.75 12.63 47.38
CA ALA A 104 -9.57 12.42 46.55
C ALA A 104 -9.81 11.29 45.54
N MET A 105 -10.15 11.67 44.30
CA MET A 105 -10.38 10.74 43.20
C MET A 105 -9.03 10.22 42.68
N GLU A 106 -8.62 9.02 43.08
CA GLU A 106 -7.38 8.37 42.65
C GLU A 106 -7.40 8.05 41.14
N ASN A 107 -7.01 9.01 40.31
CA ASN A 107 -6.67 8.77 38.91
C ASN A 107 -5.33 8.02 38.81
N SER A 108 -5.37 6.71 39.07
CA SER A 108 -4.26 5.79 38.81
C SER A 108 -3.98 5.73 37.30
N ALA A 109 -2.92 6.42 36.87
CA ALA A 109 -2.47 6.39 35.48
C ALA A 109 -2.07 4.96 35.07
N VAL A 110 -2.53 4.50 33.90
CA VAL A 110 -2.25 3.16 33.40
C VAL A 110 -0.75 3.04 33.09
N LYS A 111 -0.04 2.18 33.84
CA LYS A 111 1.38 1.92 33.61
C LYS A 111 1.61 1.39 32.18
N VAL A 112 2.57 1.98 31.47
CA VAL A 112 2.90 1.54 30.10
C VAL A 112 3.49 0.14 30.09
N CYS A 113 2.97 -0.71 29.21
CA CYS A 113 3.44 -2.07 29.02
C CYS A 113 4.90 -2.09 28.55
N ASN A 114 5.77 -2.73 29.33
CA ASN A 114 7.18 -2.91 29.00
C ASN A 114 7.42 -3.74 27.71
N VAL A 115 6.44 -4.51 27.24
CA VAL A 115 6.56 -5.28 25.98
C VAL A 115 5.99 -4.54 24.77
N CYS A 116 4.75 -4.06 24.84
CA CYS A 116 4.04 -3.52 23.66
C CYS A 116 3.93 -2.00 23.61
N LEU A 117 4.44 -1.26 24.61
CA LEU A 117 4.51 0.20 24.63
C LEU A 117 3.14 0.85 24.32
N GLY A 118 2.05 0.32 24.89
CA GLY A 118 0.70 0.83 24.68
C GLY A 118 -0.11 0.22 23.53
N ILE A 119 0.51 -0.54 22.60
CA ILE A 119 -0.19 -1.07 21.41
C ILE A 119 -1.38 -1.98 21.75
N LEU A 120 -1.30 -2.75 22.85
CA LEU A 120 -2.42 -3.56 23.37
C LEU A 120 -3.08 -2.94 24.62
N GLN A 121 -2.90 -1.63 24.81
CA GLN A 121 -3.58 -0.82 25.83
C GLN A 121 -4.47 0.18 25.05
N GLU A 122 -4.27 1.48 25.21
CA GLU A 122 -5.09 2.54 24.61
C GLU A 122 -5.28 2.42 23.09
N PHE A 123 -4.24 1.98 22.35
CA PHE A 123 -4.31 1.89 20.89
C PHE A 123 -5.16 0.74 20.35
N CYS A 124 -5.72 -0.12 21.20
CA CYS A 124 -6.71 -1.12 20.78
C CYS A 124 -8.08 -0.96 21.44
N GLU A 125 -8.30 0.14 22.16
CA GLU A 125 -9.61 0.52 22.72
C GLU A 125 -10.45 1.33 21.72
N VAL A 126 -11.76 1.39 22.02
CA VAL A 126 -12.81 2.03 21.19
C VAL A 126 -12.46 3.45 20.77
N ASP A 127 -11.90 4.29 21.65
CA ASP A 127 -11.61 5.70 21.35
C ASP A 127 -10.54 5.86 20.26
N PHE A 128 -9.55 4.96 20.21
CA PHE A 128 -8.57 4.95 19.12
C PHE A 128 -9.20 4.45 17.82
N VAL A 129 -10.07 3.43 17.88
CA VAL A 129 -10.81 2.96 16.69
C VAL A 129 -11.70 4.07 16.12
N LYS A 130 -12.40 4.83 16.97
CA LYS A 130 -13.19 6.01 16.56
C LYS A 130 -12.33 7.09 15.92
N LYS A 131 -11.12 7.36 16.47
CA LYS A 131 -10.16 8.29 15.85
C LYS A 131 -9.74 7.83 14.45
N VAL A 132 -9.52 6.53 14.24
CA VAL A 132 -9.21 5.96 12.91
C VAL A 132 -10.42 6.03 11.98
N SER A 133 -11.62 5.63 12.44
CA SER A 133 -12.88 5.69 11.66
C SER A 133 -13.20 7.12 11.23
N HIS A 134 -13.11 8.10 12.13
CA HIS A 134 -13.31 9.51 11.81
C HIS A 134 -12.33 9.99 10.71
N LYS A 135 -11.05 9.60 10.79
CA LYS A 135 -10.06 9.95 9.77
C LYS A 135 -10.39 9.33 8.41
N VAL A 136 -10.84 8.07 8.37
CA VAL A 136 -11.30 7.38 7.16
C VAL A 136 -12.52 8.06 6.55
N ASN A 137 -13.55 8.31 7.37
CA ASN A 137 -14.81 8.92 6.92
C ASN A 137 -14.61 10.38 6.45
N SER A 138 -13.63 11.10 7.00
CA SER A 138 -13.28 12.46 6.56
C SER A 138 -12.59 12.53 5.18
N ALA A 139 -12.21 11.39 4.59
CA ALA A 139 -11.38 11.34 3.39
C ALA A 139 -12.14 11.04 2.08
N ASP A 140 -13.48 10.95 2.12
CA ASP A 140 -14.39 10.86 0.96
C ASP A 140 -14.14 9.67 0.00
N TYR A 141 -13.48 8.60 0.45
CA TYR A 141 -13.27 7.40 -0.37
C TYR A 141 -14.55 6.54 -0.47
N GLN A 142 -14.86 6.08 -1.67
CA GLN A 142 -15.77 4.96 -1.89
C GLN A 142 -15.04 3.62 -1.68
N PHE A 143 -15.61 2.77 -0.82
CA PHE A 143 -15.18 1.40 -0.56
C PHE A 143 -16.38 0.58 -0.03
N THR A 144 -16.29 -0.75 -0.05
CA THR A 144 -17.26 -1.65 0.63
C THR A 144 -16.61 -2.74 1.46
N SER A 145 -15.29 -2.72 1.55
CA SER A 145 -14.49 -3.53 2.45
C SER A 145 -13.10 -2.92 2.50
N PHE A 146 -12.34 -3.23 3.55
CA PHE A 146 -11.02 -2.66 3.78
C PHE A 146 -9.99 -3.72 4.17
N LEU A 147 -8.74 -3.49 3.79
CA LEU A 147 -7.58 -4.15 4.37
C LEU A 147 -7.05 -3.28 5.51
N PHE A 148 -6.98 -3.82 6.73
CA PHE A 148 -6.29 -3.13 7.82
C PHE A 148 -4.80 -3.47 7.85
N SER A 149 -3.97 -2.43 7.92
CA SER A 149 -2.53 -2.51 7.91
C SER A 149 -1.95 -1.78 9.11
N VAL A 150 -0.88 -2.33 9.68
CA VAL A 150 -0.22 -1.72 10.85
C VAL A 150 1.29 -1.90 10.76
N SER A 151 1.99 -0.79 10.92
CA SER A 151 3.44 -0.71 11.05
C SER A 151 3.78 -0.46 12.51
N LEU A 152 4.59 -1.34 13.08
CA LEU A 152 4.95 -1.34 14.50
C LEU A 152 6.43 -0.97 14.65
N PRO A 153 6.83 -0.23 15.72
CA PRO A 153 8.21 0.15 15.96
C PRO A 153 9.15 -1.07 15.92
N PRO A 154 10.24 -1.04 15.13
CA PRO A 154 11.19 -2.16 15.00
C PRO A 154 11.72 -2.70 16.34
N GLN A 155 12.00 -1.81 17.29
CA GLN A 155 12.46 -2.09 18.65
C GLN A 155 11.50 -2.95 19.48
N LEU A 156 10.20 -3.01 19.15
CA LEU A 156 9.26 -3.89 19.83
C LEU A 156 9.66 -5.37 19.71
N SER A 157 10.30 -5.77 18.61
CA SER A 157 10.80 -7.15 18.46
C SER A 157 11.97 -7.47 19.40
N VAL A 158 12.75 -6.46 19.83
CA VAL A 158 13.79 -6.62 20.87
C VAL A 158 13.15 -6.86 22.24
N ARG A 159 12.16 -6.03 22.60
CA ARG A 159 11.39 -6.18 23.85
C ARG A 159 10.62 -7.50 23.92
N GLU A 160 10.02 -7.90 22.81
CA GLU A 160 9.34 -9.19 22.64
C GLU A 160 10.32 -10.38 22.80
N ARG A 161 11.54 -10.28 22.27
CA ARG A 161 12.60 -11.28 22.47
C ARG A 161 13.03 -11.40 23.94
N ALA A 162 13.24 -10.28 24.63
CA ALA A 162 13.62 -10.28 26.04
C ALA A 162 12.51 -10.87 26.93
N ALA A 163 11.25 -10.47 26.71
CA ALA A 163 10.12 -11.07 27.42
C ALA A 163 9.97 -12.57 27.13
N TRP A 164 10.17 -13.02 25.88
CA TRP A 164 10.21 -14.44 25.55
C TRP A 164 11.32 -15.20 26.29
N LEU A 165 12.53 -14.63 26.41
CA LEU A 165 13.63 -15.23 27.17
C LEU A 165 13.29 -15.40 28.65
N LEU A 166 12.68 -14.39 29.26
CA LEU A 166 12.22 -14.44 30.65
C LEU A 166 11.19 -15.56 30.87
N VAL A 167 10.18 -15.65 29.99
CA VAL A 167 9.14 -16.69 30.10
C VAL A 167 9.71 -18.08 29.83
N LYS A 168 10.60 -18.22 28.84
CA LYS A 168 11.34 -19.46 28.56
C LYS A 168 12.14 -19.93 29.78
N GLN A 169 12.79 -19.02 30.49
CA GLN A 169 13.53 -19.33 31.72
C GLN A 169 12.59 -19.81 32.84
N GLU A 170 11.44 -19.15 33.02
CA GLU A 170 10.46 -19.54 34.06
C GLU A 170 9.79 -20.89 33.74
N MET A 171 9.36 -21.09 32.48
CA MET A 171 8.88 -22.37 31.97
C MET A 171 9.89 -23.51 32.22
N GLY A 172 11.18 -23.24 32.00
CA GLY A 172 12.25 -24.20 32.24
C GLY A 172 12.35 -24.66 33.70
N LYS A 173 12.10 -23.78 34.68
CA LYS A 173 12.02 -24.15 36.11
C LYS A 173 10.84 -25.08 36.41
N LEU A 174 9.75 -24.95 35.64
CA LEU A 174 8.55 -25.78 35.74
C LEU A 174 8.65 -27.09 34.94
N GLY A 175 9.79 -27.36 34.29
CA GLY A 175 9.97 -28.52 33.42
C GLY A 175 9.21 -28.43 32.09
N LEU A 176 8.79 -27.23 31.68
CA LEU A 176 8.05 -26.96 30.45
C LEU A 176 8.96 -26.33 29.38
N SER A 177 8.67 -26.59 28.12
CA SER A 177 9.30 -25.93 26.98
C SER A 177 8.36 -24.89 26.35
N LEU A 178 8.94 -23.84 25.78
CA LEU A 178 8.24 -22.80 25.03
C LEU A 178 9.03 -22.49 23.75
N ALA A 179 8.45 -22.75 22.58
CA ALA A 179 9.01 -22.33 21.30
C ALA A 179 8.75 -20.84 21.05
N LYS A 180 9.43 -20.27 20.06
CA LYS A 180 9.19 -18.87 19.63
C LYS A 180 7.87 -18.75 18.86
N ASP A 181 7.43 -19.81 18.18
CA ASP A 181 6.24 -19.80 17.34
C ASP A 181 4.94 -20.11 18.10
N ASP A 182 5.05 -20.53 19.37
CA ASP A 182 3.90 -20.76 20.25
C ASP A 182 3.26 -19.44 20.73
N ILE A 183 4.04 -18.35 20.80
CA ILE A 183 3.54 -17.06 21.28
C ILE A 183 2.72 -16.33 20.20
N VAL A 184 1.53 -15.88 20.56
CA VAL A 184 0.67 -15.09 19.66
C VAL A 184 1.40 -13.80 19.27
N GLN A 185 1.51 -13.48 17.98
CA GLN A 185 2.26 -12.30 17.53
C GLN A 185 1.57 -10.98 17.89
N LEU A 186 2.34 -9.93 18.21
CA LEU A 186 1.78 -8.61 18.57
C LEU A 186 0.84 -8.05 17.50
N LYS A 187 1.26 -8.12 16.24
CA LYS A 187 0.47 -7.66 15.08
C LYS A 187 -0.80 -8.48 14.87
N GLU A 188 -0.83 -9.73 15.31
CA GLU A 188 -1.98 -10.62 15.16
C GLU A 188 -3.00 -10.38 16.26
N ALA A 189 -2.58 -10.38 17.53
CA ALA A 189 -3.44 -10.04 18.67
C ALA A 189 -4.07 -8.64 18.50
N TYR A 190 -3.30 -7.66 18.02
CA TYR A 190 -3.81 -6.33 17.69
C TYR A 190 -4.90 -6.39 16.60
N LYS A 191 -4.73 -7.19 15.55
CA LYS A 191 -5.74 -7.39 14.51
C LYS A 191 -7.00 -8.10 15.00
N TRP A 192 -6.88 -9.08 15.90
CA TRP A 192 -8.04 -9.76 16.50
C TRP A 192 -8.95 -8.79 17.28
N ILE A 193 -8.39 -7.69 17.79
CA ILE A 193 -9.09 -6.63 18.53
C ILE A 193 -9.61 -5.55 17.58
N ILE A 194 -8.77 -5.04 16.68
CA ILE A 194 -9.10 -3.91 15.79
C ILE A 194 -10.04 -4.29 14.65
N HIS A 195 -9.84 -5.44 13.99
CA HIS A 195 -10.63 -5.81 12.81
C HIS A 195 -12.15 -5.76 13.04
N PRO A 196 -12.73 -6.38 14.10
CA PRO A 196 -14.18 -6.33 14.32
C PRO A 196 -14.66 -4.93 14.70
N GLN A 197 -13.97 -4.23 15.62
CA GLN A 197 -14.36 -2.89 16.05
C GLN A 197 -14.36 -1.89 14.89
N LEU A 198 -13.30 -1.90 14.06
CA LEU A 198 -13.21 -1.00 12.90
C LEU A 198 -14.18 -1.42 11.78
N SER A 199 -14.57 -2.69 11.70
CA SER A 199 -15.59 -3.17 10.78
C SER A 199 -17.01 -2.71 11.18
N GLU A 200 -17.29 -2.70 12.48
CA GLU A 200 -18.52 -2.16 13.06
C GLU A 200 -18.59 -0.63 12.89
N GLU A 201 -17.53 0.10 13.30
CA GLU A 201 -17.44 1.57 13.21
C GLU A 201 -17.37 2.14 11.77
N LEU A 202 -17.04 1.32 10.76
CA LEU A 202 -17.09 1.69 9.34
C LEU A 202 -18.30 1.09 8.60
N GLY A 203 -19.09 0.21 9.22
CA GLY A 203 -20.23 -0.47 8.59
C GLY A 203 -19.87 -1.39 7.41
N VAL A 204 -18.60 -1.80 7.27
CA VAL A 204 -18.10 -2.63 6.16
C VAL A 204 -17.17 -3.74 6.65
N PRO A 205 -17.13 -4.92 5.98
CA PRO A 205 -16.28 -6.03 6.41
C PRO A 205 -14.78 -5.83 6.11
N ALA A 206 -13.93 -6.31 7.02
CA ALA A 206 -12.48 -6.37 6.82
C ALA A 206 -12.09 -7.58 5.95
N HIS A 207 -11.44 -7.37 4.81
CA HIS A 207 -11.02 -8.43 3.88
C HIS A 207 -9.58 -8.28 3.39
N GLY A 208 -8.94 -9.40 3.04
CA GLY A 208 -7.51 -9.45 2.68
C GLY A 208 -7.18 -9.20 1.20
N LYS A 209 -8.18 -9.07 0.32
CA LYS A 209 -8.01 -8.87 -1.13
C LYS A 209 -8.95 -7.76 -1.63
N VAL A 210 -8.65 -6.52 -1.28
CA VAL A 210 -9.44 -5.34 -1.64
C VAL A 210 -8.51 -4.21 -2.09
N LEU A 211 -9.07 -3.23 -2.81
CA LEU A 211 -8.35 -2.02 -3.19
C LEU A 211 -8.15 -1.05 -2.01
N PHE A 212 -9.11 -0.94 -1.09
CA PHE A 212 -9.03 0.05 -0.01
C PHE A 212 -8.17 -0.46 1.17
N GLU A 213 -7.08 0.25 1.48
CA GLU A 213 -6.22 0.00 2.65
C GLU A 213 -6.41 1.11 3.68
N VAL A 214 -6.59 0.73 4.95
CA VAL A 214 -6.49 1.61 6.12
C VAL A 214 -5.22 1.23 6.87
N SER A 215 -4.27 2.16 6.98
CA SER A 215 -2.97 1.91 7.59
C SER A 215 -2.70 2.81 8.79
N VAL A 216 -2.06 2.23 9.82
CA VAL A 216 -1.62 2.95 11.01
C VAL A 216 -0.13 2.71 11.23
N VAL A 217 0.65 3.78 11.35
CA VAL A 217 2.09 3.73 11.61
C VAL A 217 2.36 4.19 13.04
N PHE A 218 2.95 3.30 13.83
CA PHE A 218 3.39 3.58 15.19
C PHE A 218 4.90 3.79 15.26
N ALA A 219 5.34 4.74 16.07
CA ALA A 219 6.74 4.93 16.47
C ALA A 219 6.83 5.07 18.00
N HIS A 220 8.03 4.87 18.56
CA HIS A 220 8.30 5.13 19.97
C HIS A 220 9.67 5.79 20.13
N PRO A 221 9.76 7.14 20.06
CA PRO A 221 11.02 7.87 20.05
C PRO A 221 11.91 7.61 21.27
N GLU A 222 11.32 7.42 22.46
CA GLU A 222 12.04 7.13 23.71
C GLU A 222 12.87 5.84 23.65
N THR A 223 12.58 4.92 22.73
CA THR A 223 13.29 3.63 22.63
C THR A 223 13.78 3.27 21.23
N ASP A 224 13.88 4.23 20.31
CA ASP A 224 14.32 3.95 18.92
C ASP A 224 15.72 3.31 18.84
N GLU A 225 16.61 3.74 19.73
CA GLU A 225 17.98 3.26 19.86
C GLU A 225 18.09 1.81 20.39
N GLU A 226 17.03 1.23 20.97
CA GLU A 226 17.06 -0.12 21.57
C GLU A 226 17.36 -1.24 20.57
N CYS A 227 17.18 -1.00 19.27
CA CYS A 227 17.54 -1.95 18.23
C CYS A 227 18.95 -1.71 17.63
N HIS A 228 19.64 -0.63 18.00
CA HIS A 228 20.89 -0.21 17.34
C HIS A 228 22.07 -1.14 17.63
N PHE A 229 22.14 -1.74 18.82
CA PHE A 229 23.20 -2.71 19.17
C PHE A 229 23.23 -3.93 18.22
N LEU A 230 22.10 -4.26 17.59
CA LEU A 230 22.02 -5.35 16.60
C LEU A 230 22.82 -5.05 15.33
N ALA A 231 23.06 -3.78 14.98
CA ALA A 231 23.94 -3.43 13.87
C ALA A 231 25.41 -3.75 14.17
N THR A 232 25.82 -3.68 15.45
CA THR A 232 27.16 -4.11 15.89
C THR A 232 27.24 -5.64 15.99
N ALA A 233 26.20 -6.30 16.53
CA ALA A 233 26.20 -7.75 16.71
C ALA A 233 25.95 -8.55 15.42
N CYS A 234 25.20 -8.01 14.46
CA CYS A 234 24.79 -8.65 13.20
C CYS A 234 24.81 -7.65 12.02
N PRO A 235 25.97 -7.06 11.67
CA PRO A 235 26.06 -5.99 10.65
C PRO A 235 25.57 -6.40 9.26
N ASP A 236 25.62 -7.70 8.95
CA ASP A 236 25.19 -8.24 7.66
C ASP A 236 23.67 -8.16 7.43
N CYS A 237 22.88 -7.97 8.49
CA CYS A 237 21.43 -7.76 8.44
C CYS A 237 21.00 -6.33 8.07
N PHE A 238 21.86 -5.32 8.27
CA PHE A 238 21.50 -3.89 8.21
C PHE A 238 22.10 -3.17 6.99
N LYS A 239 22.05 -3.81 5.83
CA LYS A 239 22.59 -3.25 4.58
C LYS A 239 21.72 -2.07 4.09
N PRO A 240 22.31 -0.93 3.71
CA PRO A 240 21.57 0.19 3.11
C PRO A 240 20.86 -0.25 1.82
N ALA A 241 19.55 -0.03 1.77
CA ALA A 241 18.77 -0.16 0.54
C ALA A 241 18.65 1.22 -0.13
N LYS A 242 18.76 1.26 -1.47
CA LYS A 242 18.38 2.47 -2.22
C LYS A 242 16.92 2.81 -1.86
N ASN A 243 16.68 4.08 -1.53
CA ASN A 243 15.38 4.66 -1.20
C ASN A 243 14.77 4.28 0.17
N LYS A 244 15.56 3.95 1.19
CA LYS A 244 15.07 3.84 2.59
C LYS A 244 15.75 4.84 3.53
N GLN A 245 14.95 5.52 4.35
CA GLN A 245 15.42 6.50 5.35
C GLN A 245 16.12 5.86 6.55
N SER A 246 15.80 4.60 6.90
CA SER A 246 16.46 3.85 7.98
C SER A 246 16.75 2.41 7.57
N VAL A 247 17.89 1.89 8.04
CA VAL A 247 18.28 0.48 7.90
C VAL A 247 17.57 -0.44 8.90
N PHE A 248 17.09 0.10 10.02
CA PHE A 248 16.46 -0.63 11.12
C PHE A 248 15.00 -1.01 10.84
N THR A 249 14.72 -1.60 9.68
CA THR A 249 13.37 -2.12 9.40
C THR A 249 13.03 -3.28 10.34
N ARG A 250 11.76 -3.45 10.74
CA ARG A 250 11.30 -4.58 11.58
C ARG A 250 11.79 -5.94 11.07
N MET A 251 11.83 -6.14 9.75
CA MET A 251 12.32 -7.38 9.13
C MET A 251 13.84 -7.57 9.28
N ALA A 252 14.63 -6.50 9.25
CA ALA A 252 16.07 -6.56 9.52
C ALA A 252 16.35 -6.87 11.00
N VAL A 253 15.60 -6.24 11.91
CA VAL A 253 15.66 -6.50 13.35
C VAL A 253 15.30 -7.96 13.68
N ILE A 254 14.20 -8.49 13.13
CA ILE A 254 13.82 -9.91 13.32
C ILE A 254 14.94 -10.86 12.86
N LYS A 255 15.53 -10.62 11.68
CA LYS A 255 16.64 -11.44 11.16
C LYS A 255 17.92 -11.35 12.00
N ALA A 256 18.19 -10.21 12.63
CA ALA A 256 19.32 -10.07 13.55
C ALA A 256 19.05 -10.80 14.88
N LEU A 257 17.82 -10.71 15.42
CA LEU A 257 17.39 -11.42 16.63
C LEU A 257 17.37 -12.95 16.48
N GLU A 258 17.30 -13.46 15.26
CA GLU A 258 17.42 -14.89 14.92
C GLU A 258 18.87 -15.38 14.81
N LYS A 259 19.84 -14.47 14.61
CA LYS A 259 21.27 -14.78 14.52
C LYS A 259 22.04 -14.55 15.81
N ILE A 260 21.65 -13.55 16.60
CA ILE A 260 22.35 -13.18 17.83
C ILE A 260 22.25 -14.30 18.88
N LYS A 261 23.37 -14.60 19.55
CA LYS A 261 23.40 -15.56 20.65
C LYS A 261 22.63 -15.01 21.86
N GLU A 262 22.04 -15.91 22.64
CA GLU A 262 21.26 -15.58 23.84
C GLU A 262 22.10 -14.80 24.88
N GLU A 263 23.32 -15.25 25.12
CA GLU A 263 24.28 -14.57 26.00
C GLU A 263 24.62 -13.14 25.53
N ASP A 264 24.84 -12.95 24.24
CA ASP A 264 25.23 -11.65 23.68
C ASP A 264 24.03 -10.68 23.66
N PHE A 265 22.82 -11.19 23.43
CA PHE A 265 21.59 -10.41 23.60
C PHE A 265 21.45 -9.93 25.05
N LEU A 266 21.62 -10.80 26.04
CA LEU A 266 21.47 -10.48 27.47
C LEU A 266 22.56 -9.53 28.01
N LYS A 267 23.73 -9.46 27.37
CA LYS A 267 24.75 -8.43 27.67
C LYS A 267 24.35 -7.03 27.22
N HIS A 268 23.51 -6.92 26.19
CA HIS A 268 23.17 -5.64 25.54
C HIS A 268 21.77 -5.14 25.83
N PHE A 269 20.82 -6.00 26.22
CA PHE A 269 19.42 -5.62 26.43
C PHE A 269 18.84 -6.17 27.74
N PRO A 270 18.12 -5.36 28.55
CA PRO A 270 17.58 -5.80 29.84
C PRO A 270 16.46 -6.86 29.68
N CYS A 271 16.51 -7.86 30.55
CA CYS A 271 15.54 -8.95 30.64
C CYS A 271 15.10 -9.09 32.12
N PRO A 272 13.87 -8.69 32.51
CA PRO A 272 12.79 -8.11 31.70
C PRO A 272 13.13 -6.77 31.02
N PRO A 273 12.41 -6.39 29.94
CA PRO A 273 12.41 -5.02 29.45
C PRO A 273 12.00 -4.02 30.54
N SER A 274 12.64 -2.85 30.56
CA SER A 274 12.23 -1.72 31.40
C SER A 274 10.85 -1.18 30.98
N SER A 275 10.02 -0.73 31.92
CA SER A 275 8.82 0.03 31.56
C SER A 275 9.24 1.43 31.06
N PRO A 276 8.79 1.89 29.87
CA PRO A 276 9.06 3.26 29.42
C PRO A 276 8.22 4.27 30.22
N LYS A 277 8.50 5.56 30.02
CA LYS A 277 7.64 6.64 30.53
C LYS A 277 6.43 6.88 29.63
N ASN A 278 6.63 6.85 28.32
CA ASN A 278 5.60 7.20 27.33
C ASN A 278 5.02 5.96 26.63
N LEU A 279 3.85 6.15 26.03
CA LEU A 279 3.24 5.19 25.09
C LEU A 279 3.83 5.39 23.69
N CYS A 280 3.63 4.43 22.78
CA CYS A 280 3.78 4.64 21.34
C CYS A 280 3.03 5.89 20.88
N VAL A 281 3.46 6.45 19.76
CA VAL A 281 2.72 7.50 19.05
C VAL A 281 2.21 6.92 17.74
N ALA A 282 0.91 7.06 17.47
CA ALA A 282 0.35 6.85 16.14
C ALA A 282 0.75 8.05 15.26
N VAL A 283 1.90 7.92 14.58
CA VAL A 283 2.50 8.98 13.76
C VAL A 283 1.67 9.27 12.53
N GLU A 284 1.15 8.21 11.90
CA GLU A 284 0.33 8.31 10.69
C GLU A 284 -0.91 7.42 10.82
N ILE A 285 -2.06 7.99 10.43
CA ILE A 285 -3.30 7.25 10.14
C ILE A 285 -3.66 7.65 8.71
N GLN A 286 -3.55 6.70 7.80
CA GLN A 286 -3.76 6.89 6.38
C GLN A 286 -4.83 5.93 5.87
N CYS A 287 -5.49 6.34 4.78
CA CYS A 287 -6.31 5.44 3.99
C CYS A 287 -6.18 5.81 2.51
N ASN A 288 -6.12 4.79 1.66
CA ASN A 288 -5.96 4.94 0.22
C ASN A 288 -6.74 3.86 -0.53
N ASN A 289 -7.09 4.15 -1.79
CA ASN A 289 -7.57 3.17 -2.73
C ASN A 289 -6.43 2.72 -3.64
N GLY A 290 -6.31 1.40 -3.83
CA GLY A 290 -5.54 0.82 -4.92
C GLY A 290 -6.01 1.35 -6.27
N ALA A 291 -5.09 1.42 -7.23
CA ALA A 291 -5.36 2.03 -8.53
C ALA A 291 -6.48 1.30 -9.28
N VAL A 292 -7.31 2.08 -9.97
CA VAL A 292 -8.31 1.58 -10.93
C VAL A 292 -7.86 1.92 -12.34
N PHE A 293 -8.33 1.16 -13.32
CA PHE A 293 -7.88 1.30 -14.69
C PHE A 293 -9.06 1.52 -15.63
N VAL A 294 -8.99 2.57 -16.43
CA VAL A 294 -9.94 2.86 -17.52
C VAL A 294 -9.24 2.58 -18.83
N ALA A 295 -9.87 1.83 -19.73
CA ALA A 295 -9.36 1.58 -21.08
C ALA A 295 -10.39 1.99 -22.13
N GLY A 296 -9.92 2.22 -23.35
CA GLY A 296 -10.73 2.52 -24.52
C GLY A 296 -9.89 2.54 -25.78
N ARG A 297 -10.42 3.12 -26.86
CA ARG A 297 -9.66 3.47 -28.06
C ARG A 297 -9.79 4.95 -28.38
N TYR A 298 -8.69 5.59 -28.75
CA TYR A 298 -8.70 6.99 -29.20
C TYR A 298 -8.52 7.08 -30.72
N ASN A 299 -9.28 7.97 -31.35
CA ASN A 299 -8.90 8.59 -32.61
C ASN A 299 -8.15 9.89 -32.34
N LYS A 300 -7.33 10.28 -33.31
CA LYS A 300 -6.58 11.53 -33.33
C LYS A 300 -6.71 12.13 -34.71
N TYR A 301 -7.34 13.30 -34.82
CA TYR A 301 -7.62 13.98 -36.08
C TYR A 301 -6.64 15.12 -36.36
N SER A 302 -6.06 15.71 -35.32
CA SER A 302 -5.05 16.77 -35.45
C SER A 302 -3.69 16.22 -35.94
N ARG A 303 -3.06 16.93 -36.89
CA ARG A 303 -1.64 16.75 -37.26
C ARG A 303 -0.68 17.65 -36.45
N ASN A 304 -1.16 18.30 -35.40
CA ASN A 304 -0.35 19.16 -34.51
C ASN A 304 -0.63 18.87 -33.04
N LEU A 305 -0.70 17.58 -32.68
CA LEU A 305 -0.95 17.12 -31.31
C LEU A 305 0.00 15.96 -30.97
N PRO A 306 0.82 16.04 -29.91
CA PRO A 306 1.60 14.89 -29.47
C PRO A 306 0.71 13.89 -28.71
N GLN A 307 1.07 12.61 -28.71
CA GLN A 307 0.31 11.60 -27.95
C GLN A 307 0.39 11.83 -26.43
N THR A 308 1.57 12.24 -25.94
CA THR A 308 1.85 12.53 -24.53
C THR A 308 2.50 13.92 -24.43
N PRO A 309 2.49 14.61 -23.28
CA PRO A 309 2.98 15.98 -23.16
C PRO A 309 4.40 16.15 -23.72
N TRP A 310 4.59 17.08 -24.67
CA TRP A 310 5.90 17.32 -25.26
C TRP A 310 6.58 18.53 -24.61
N ILE A 311 7.39 18.23 -23.60
CA ILE A 311 8.16 19.22 -22.82
C ILE A 311 9.65 18.96 -23.06
N ILE A 312 10.42 20.00 -23.34
CA ILE A 312 11.89 19.97 -23.44
C ILE A 312 12.42 21.10 -22.56
N ASP A 313 13.34 20.78 -21.65
CA ASP A 313 13.99 21.74 -20.73
C ASP A 313 12.99 22.60 -19.92
N GLY A 314 11.85 22.01 -19.56
CA GLY A 314 10.75 22.68 -18.86
C GLY A 314 9.77 23.43 -19.77
N GLU A 315 10.13 23.70 -21.02
CA GLU A 315 9.26 24.37 -21.99
C GLU A 315 8.35 23.37 -22.73
N ARG A 316 7.03 23.61 -22.68
CA ARG A 316 6.05 22.90 -23.51
C ARG A 316 6.21 23.33 -24.98
N LYS A 317 6.49 22.37 -25.86
CA LYS A 317 6.73 22.62 -27.30
C LYS A 317 5.46 22.57 -28.16
N LEU A 318 4.42 21.88 -27.71
CA LEU A 318 3.08 21.90 -28.30
C LEU A 318 1.99 21.91 -27.23
N GLU A 319 0.89 22.60 -27.51
CA GLU A 319 -0.28 22.67 -26.64
C GLU A 319 -0.94 21.29 -26.48
N SER A 320 -1.20 20.92 -25.22
CA SER A 320 -1.90 19.68 -24.84
C SER A 320 -1.27 18.39 -25.41
N SER A 321 -1.99 17.28 -25.30
CA SER A 321 -1.66 15.97 -25.83
C SER A 321 -2.89 15.07 -25.84
N VAL A 322 -2.86 13.95 -26.60
CA VAL A 322 -3.93 12.93 -26.56
C VAL A 322 -4.17 12.45 -25.12
N GLU A 323 -3.08 12.20 -24.39
CA GLU A 323 -3.07 11.85 -22.97
C GLU A 323 -3.89 12.84 -22.13
N GLU A 324 -3.54 14.13 -22.18
CA GLU A 324 -4.17 15.18 -21.34
C GLU A 324 -5.66 15.38 -21.67
N LEU A 325 -6.03 15.41 -22.95
CA LEU A 325 -7.43 15.58 -23.38
C LEU A 325 -8.36 14.48 -22.84
N ILE A 326 -7.83 13.27 -22.65
CA ILE A 326 -8.57 12.14 -22.09
C ILE A 326 -8.48 12.15 -20.55
N SER A 327 -7.27 12.29 -20.00
CA SER A 327 -7.03 12.07 -18.56
C SER A 327 -7.58 13.16 -17.65
N GLU A 328 -7.68 14.41 -18.10
CA GLU A 328 -8.23 15.53 -17.30
C GLU A 328 -9.65 15.22 -16.80
N HIS A 329 -10.51 14.73 -17.70
CA HIS A 329 -11.88 14.34 -17.40
C HIS A 329 -11.96 13.15 -16.44
N LEU A 330 -11.11 12.13 -16.64
CA LEU A 330 -11.06 10.96 -15.76
C LEU A 330 -10.56 11.34 -14.35
N MET A 331 -9.56 12.21 -14.27
CA MET A 331 -8.99 12.68 -13.00
C MET A 331 -10.04 13.41 -12.15
N ALA A 332 -10.83 14.29 -12.78
CA ALA A 332 -11.92 15.00 -12.10
C ALA A 332 -13.01 14.05 -11.61
N GLU A 333 -13.47 13.13 -12.47
CA GLU A 333 -14.60 12.24 -12.19
C GLU A 333 -14.27 11.14 -11.16
N PHE A 334 -13.06 10.57 -11.22
CA PHE A 334 -12.58 9.58 -10.25
C PHE A 334 -11.99 10.21 -8.98
N LYS A 335 -11.76 11.54 -8.98
CA LYS A 335 -11.05 12.29 -7.94
C LYS A 335 -9.69 11.67 -7.58
N ALA A 336 -8.91 11.23 -8.56
CA ALA A 336 -7.62 10.58 -8.33
C ALA A 336 -6.50 11.59 -7.98
N ASP A 337 -5.40 11.12 -7.38
CA ASP A 337 -4.22 11.97 -7.05
C ASP A 337 -3.28 12.16 -8.25
N SER A 338 -3.13 11.11 -9.06
CA SER A 338 -2.35 11.15 -10.30
C SER A 338 -2.82 10.05 -11.25
N PHE A 339 -2.29 10.05 -12.48
CA PHE A 339 -2.57 9.00 -13.45
C PHE A 339 -1.29 8.54 -14.18
N ASN A 340 -1.31 7.33 -14.71
CA ASN A 340 -0.32 6.85 -15.69
C ASN A 340 -1.04 6.46 -16.98
N PHE A 341 -0.75 7.14 -18.09
CA PHE A 341 -1.25 6.80 -19.42
C PHE A 341 -0.37 5.74 -20.09
N SER A 342 -0.99 4.82 -20.81
CA SER A 342 -0.31 3.80 -21.61
C SER A 342 -1.15 3.45 -22.83
N SER A 343 -0.52 3.07 -23.95
CA SER A 343 -1.19 2.77 -25.21
C SER A 343 -0.50 1.64 -25.96
N SER A 344 -1.22 0.97 -26.88
CA SER A 344 -0.64 -0.05 -27.74
C SER A 344 0.18 0.60 -28.86
N GLY A 345 1.42 0.97 -28.57
CA GLY A 345 2.29 1.77 -29.44
C GLY A 345 1.94 3.26 -29.50
N ARG A 346 2.55 3.96 -30.47
CA ARG A 346 2.50 5.42 -30.63
C ARG A 346 2.62 5.85 -32.09
N GLU A 347 2.03 6.99 -32.43
CA GLU A 347 2.22 7.73 -33.67
C GLU A 347 2.97 9.07 -33.48
N ASP A 348 3.55 9.60 -34.56
CA ASP A 348 4.19 10.91 -34.57
C ASP A 348 3.14 12.05 -34.44
N VAL A 349 3.61 13.29 -34.16
CA VAL A 349 2.75 14.48 -33.97
C VAL A 349 1.85 14.76 -35.18
N ASP A 350 2.40 14.60 -36.38
CA ASP A 350 1.80 14.86 -37.69
C ASP A 350 0.93 13.72 -38.24
N VAL A 351 0.88 12.59 -37.52
CA VAL A 351 0.15 11.38 -37.93
C VAL A 351 -1.22 11.34 -37.27
N ARG A 352 -2.27 11.12 -38.06
CA ARG A 352 -3.64 10.88 -37.53
C ARG A 352 -3.82 9.42 -37.14
N THR A 353 -4.82 9.14 -36.34
CA THR A 353 -5.25 7.76 -36.03
C THR A 353 -6.76 7.67 -36.20
N LEU A 354 -7.16 6.98 -37.27
CA LEU A 354 -8.50 6.89 -37.81
C LEU A 354 -9.11 5.51 -37.52
N GLY A 355 -10.15 5.13 -38.26
CA GLY A 355 -10.88 3.88 -38.06
C GLY A 355 -11.34 3.69 -36.60
N ASN A 356 -11.16 2.47 -36.08
CA ASN A 356 -11.49 2.13 -34.70
C ASN A 356 -10.56 2.79 -33.65
N GLY A 357 -9.47 3.44 -34.07
CA GLY A 357 -8.53 4.11 -33.16
C GLY A 357 -7.52 3.19 -32.50
N ARG A 358 -6.59 3.77 -31.72
CA ARG A 358 -5.56 3.03 -30.97
C ARG A 358 -6.04 2.68 -29.55
N PRO A 359 -5.86 1.44 -29.08
CA PRO A 359 -6.09 1.06 -27.69
C PRO A 359 -5.22 1.86 -26.70
N PHE A 360 -5.84 2.31 -25.61
CA PHE A 360 -5.17 2.94 -24.48
C PHE A 360 -5.72 2.44 -23.14
N ALA A 361 -4.94 2.67 -22.08
CA ALA A 361 -5.31 2.47 -20.70
C ALA A 361 -4.77 3.63 -19.84
N ILE A 362 -5.54 4.06 -18.85
CA ILE A 362 -5.16 5.05 -17.85
C ILE A 362 -5.31 4.40 -16.48
N GLU A 363 -4.19 4.24 -15.78
CA GLU A 363 -4.15 3.91 -14.36
C GLU A 363 -4.44 5.18 -13.56
N LEU A 364 -5.48 5.15 -12.73
CA LEU A 364 -5.87 6.26 -11.85
C LEU A 364 -5.43 5.91 -10.43
N VAL A 365 -4.51 6.68 -9.88
CA VAL A 365 -3.85 6.43 -8.60
C VAL A 365 -4.64 7.07 -7.47
N ASN A 366 -4.92 6.29 -6.43
CA ASN A 366 -5.67 6.71 -5.24
C ASN A 366 -7.03 7.41 -5.52
N PRO A 367 -7.91 6.80 -6.33
CA PRO A 367 -9.22 7.35 -6.67
C PRO A 367 -10.17 7.39 -5.46
N ARG A 368 -10.94 8.47 -5.29
CA ARG A 368 -12.00 8.53 -4.26
C ARG A 368 -13.30 7.94 -4.78
N ARG A 369 -13.58 8.04 -6.08
CA ARG A 369 -14.71 7.36 -6.73
C ARG A 369 -14.21 6.17 -7.54
N ILE A 370 -14.75 4.98 -7.26
CA ILE A 370 -14.35 3.71 -7.92
C ILE A 370 -15.52 2.95 -8.54
N ARG A 371 -16.75 3.43 -8.38
CA ARG A 371 -17.96 2.82 -8.95
C ARG A 371 -18.59 3.71 -10.00
N PHE A 372 -18.83 3.08 -11.14
CA PHE A 372 -19.43 3.66 -12.34
C PHE A 372 -20.34 2.62 -12.98
N THR A 373 -21.55 3.02 -13.36
CA THR A 373 -22.41 2.19 -14.24
C THR A 373 -21.94 2.27 -15.70
N ALA A 374 -22.50 1.43 -16.57
CA ALA A 374 -22.21 1.50 -18.00
C ALA A 374 -22.68 2.83 -18.62
N GLU A 375 -23.81 3.37 -18.13
CA GLU A 375 -24.36 4.67 -18.53
C GLU A 375 -23.44 5.81 -18.10
N GLU A 376 -22.89 5.76 -16.89
CA GLU A 376 -21.95 6.77 -16.38
C GLU A 376 -20.63 6.76 -17.16
N MET A 377 -20.05 5.58 -17.45
CA MET A 377 -18.86 5.46 -18.31
C MET A 377 -19.13 5.96 -19.73
N LYS A 378 -20.32 5.69 -20.29
CA LYS A 378 -20.74 6.19 -21.60
C LYS A 378 -20.93 7.71 -21.59
N GLY A 379 -21.47 8.27 -20.51
CA GLY A 379 -21.56 9.72 -20.29
C GLY A 379 -20.18 10.37 -20.24
N LEU A 380 -19.24 9.79 -19.48
CA LEU A 380 -17.86 10.26 -19.40
C LEU A 380 -17.14 10.23 -20.75
N GLN A 381 -17.38 9.19 -21.56
CA GLN A 381 -16.90 9.14 -22.95
C GLN A 381 -17.48 10.28 -23.79
N GLN A 382 -18.79 10.57 -23.66
CA GLN A 382 -19.42 11.70 -24.36
C GLN A 382 -18.84 13.05 -23.91
N THR A 383 -18.53 13.22 -22.61
CA THR A 383 -17.88 14.43 -22.09
C THR A 383 -16.51 14.65 -22.76
N ILE A 384 -15.66 13.63 -22.81
CA ILE A 384 -14.35 13.67 -23.48
C ILE A 384 -14.51 13.96 -24.99
N ASN A 385 -15.54 13.39 -25.62
CA ASN A 385 -15.80 13.60 -27.05
C ASN A 385 -16.37 14.98 -27.37
N ASN A 386 -17.03 15.64 -26.41
CA ASN A 386 -17.58 16.98 -26.58
C ASN A 386 -16.58 18.09 -26.20
N SER A 387 -15.50 17.75 -25.47
CA SER A 387 -14.48 18.72 -25.04
C SER A 387 -13.39 18.99 -26.09
N SER A 388 -13.27 18.18 -27.15
CA SER A 388 -12.25 18.36 -28.17
C SER A 388 -12.66 17.83 -29.55
N ASP A 389 -12.32 18.59 -30.59
CA ASP A 389 -12.33 18.16 -32.00
C ASP A 389 -11.03 17.43 -32.41
N LYS A 390 -9.94 17.61 -31.63
CA LYS A 390 -8.61 17.06 -31.93
C LYS A 390 -8.56 15.53 -31.77
N ILE A 391 -9.40 14.96 -30.90
CA ILE A 391 -9.50 13.53 -30.57
C ILE A 391 -10.96 13.09 -30.38
N GLN A 392 -11.20 11.79 -30.45
CA GLN A 392 -12.45 11.15 -30.01
C GLN A 392 -12.10 9.83 -29.32
N VAL A 393 -12.91 9.39 -28.38
CA VAL A 393 -12.77 8.13 -27.64
C VAL A 393 -13.98 7.24 -27.86
N ARG A 394 -13.73 5.92 -27.94
CA ARG A 394 -14.73 4.84 -27.94
C ARG A 394 -14.33 3.73 -26.97
N ASP A 395 -15.23 2.77 -26.77
CA ASP A 395 -15.03 1.57 -25.95
C ASP A 395 -14.63 1.86 -24.49
N LEU A 396 -14.99 3.03 -23.94
CA LEU A 396 -14.50 3.48 -22.63
C LEU A 396 -15.10 2.63 -21.49
N GLN A 397 -14.24 1.89 -20.78
CA GLN A 397 -14.66 0.91 -19.78
C GLN A 397 -13.64 0.77 -18.65
N LEU A 398 -14.11 0.31 -17.48
CA LEU A 398 -13.25 -0.15 -16.40
C LEU A 398 -12.62 -1.51 -16.75
N VAL A 399 -11.32 -1.65 -16.50
CA VAL A 399 -10.57 -2.89 -16.71
C VAL A 399 -9.72 -3.23 -15.47
N THR A 400 -9.22 -4.47 -15.41
CA THR A 400 -8.27 -4.88 -14.37
C THR A 400 -6.82 -4.69 -14.84
N ARG A 401 -5.88 -4.69 -13.90
CA ARG A 401 -4.44 -4.53 -14.19
C ARG A 401 -3.92 -5.62 -15.14
N GLU A 402 -4.42 -6.83 -15.01
CA GLU A 402 -4.02 -7.99 -15.81
C GLU A 402 -4.43 -7.82 -17.29
N ALA A 403 -5.56 -7.17 -17.55
CA ALA A 403 -6.06 -6.93 -18.89
C ALA A 403 -5.10 -6.05 -19.73
N ILE A 404 -4.38 -5.13 -19.07
CA ILE A 404 -3.42 -4.20 -19.69
C ILE A 404 -2.20 -4.94 -20.27
N GLY A 405 -1.88 -6.15 -19.78
CA GLY A 405 -0.83 -6.98 -20.36
C GLY A 405 -1.02 -7.23 -21.86
N ARG A 406 -2.27 -7.43 -22.29
CA ARG A 406 -2.65 -7.66 -23.71
C ARG A 406 -2.34 -6.46 -24.60
N MET A 407 -2.31 -5.26 -24.04
CA MET A 407 -2.01 -4.03 -24.79
C MET A 407 -0.54 -3.98 -25.25
N LYS A 408 0.39 -4.54 -24.44
CA LYS A 408 1.82 -4.63 -24.75
C LYS A 408 2.12 -5.71 -25.79
N GLU A 409 1.54 -6.90 -25.63
CA GLU A 409 1.51 -7.95 -26.66
C GLU A 409 0.99 -7.39 -28.01
N GLY A 410 -0.09 -6.60 -27.93
CA GLY A 410 -0.65 -5.85 -29.06
C GLY A 410 0.32 -4.87 -29.75
N GLU A 411 1.22 -4.25 -28.99
CA GLU A 411 2.22 -3.33 -29.54
C GLU A 411 3.28 -4.08 -30.36
N GLU A 412 3.80 -5.18 -29.79
CA GLU A 412 4.95 -5.93 -30.30
C GLU A 412 4.62 -6.90 -31.44
N GLU A 413 3.44 -7.53 -31.42
CA GLU A 413 3.12 -8.62 -32.36
C GLU A 413 2.15 -8.21 -33.46
N LYS A 414 1.09 -7.47 -33.11
CA LYS A 414 -0.06 -7.29 -34.00
C LYS A 414 0.26 -6.36 -35.17
N THR A 415 -0.44 -6.56 -36.29
CA THR A 415 -0.27 -5.75 -37.49
C THR A 415 -0.92 -4.36 -37.33
N LYS A 416 -0.48 -3.42 -38.16
CA LYS A 416 -1.03 -2.07 -38.23
C LYS A 416 -1.27 -1.72 -39.71
N THR A 417 -2.36 -1.01 -40.00
CA THR A 417 -2.70 -0.55 -41.35
C THR A 417 -2.57 0.96 -41.42
N TYR A 418 -2.05 1.47 -42.53
CA TYR A 418 -1.78 2.89 -42.74
C TYR A 418 -2.30 3.36 -44.10
N SER A 419 -2.51 4.66 -44.22
CA SER A 419 -2.66 5.36 -45.50
C SER A 419 -1.63 6.49 -45.57
N ALA A 420 -0.83 6.52 -46.63
CA ALA A 420 0.20 7.52 -46.87
C ALA A 420 -0.09 8.30 -48.15
N LEU A 421 -0.04 9.64 -48.12
CA LEU A 421 0.02 10.46 -49.32
C LEU A 421 1.48 10.60 -49.72
N ILE A 422 1.82 10.10 -50.91
CA ILE A 422 3.20 10.04 -51.41
C ILE A 422 3.34 11.02 -52.58
N TRP A 423 4.42 11.80 -52.55
CA TRP A 423 4.89 12.64 -53.65
C TRP A 423 6.04 11.95 -54.39
N THR A 424 6.17 12.19 -55.70
CA THR A 424 7.30 11.73 -56.52
C THR A 424 7.95 12.86 -57.33
N ASP A 425 9.28 12.81 -57.48
CA ASP A 425 10.05 13.80 -58.24
C ASP A 425 9.74 13.85 -59.74
N LYS A 426 9.49 12.69 -60.33
CA LYS A 426 9.11 12.53 -61.74
C LYS A 426 7.62 12.25 -61.85
N ALA A 427 7.06 12.69 -62.97
CA ALA A 427 5.70 12.37 -63.36
C ALA A 427 5.48 10.84 -63.38
N ILE A 428 4.30 10.41 -62.93
CA ILE A 428 3.84 9.02 -62.87
C ILE A 428 2.53 8.89 -63.63
N GLN A 429 2.26 7.71 -64.16
CA GLN A 429 0.95 7.29 -64.64
C GLN A 429 0.37 6.21 -63.72
N LYS A 430 -0.91 5.88 -63.87
CA LYS A 430 -1.59 4.87 -63.04
C LYS A 430 -0.92 3.50 -63.14
N GLU A 431 -0.41 3.16 -64.32
CA GLU A 431 0.25 1.91 -64.65
C GLU A 431 1.62 1.78 -63.95
N ASP A 432 2.29 2.91 -63.68
CA ASP A 432 3.62 2.94 -63.04
C ASP A 432 3.60 2.49 -61.58
N ILE A 433 2.45 2.59 -60.91
CA ILE A 433 2.30 2.23 -59.49
C ILE A 433 1.50 0.94 -59.29
N ALA A 434 0.78 0.46 -60.31
CA ALA A 434 -0.09 -0.71 -60.23
C ALA A 434 0.62 -1.98 -59.75
N PHE A 435 1.91 -2.16 -60.09
CA PHE A 435 2.69 -3.33 -59.64
C PHE A 435 2.92 -3.38 -58.12
N LEU A 436 2.77 -2.25 -57.40
CA LEU A 436 2.88 -2.23 -55.93
C LEU A 436 1.78 -3.09 -55.29
N ASP A 437 0.60 -3.16 -55.92
CA ASP A 437 -0.55 -3.92 -55.45
C ASP A 437 -0.29 -5.43 -55.50
N ASP A 438 0.56 -5.91 -56.40
CA ASP A 438 0.93 -7.33 -56.51
C ASP A 438 1.99 -7.77 -55.48
N ILE A 439 2.72 -6.82 -54.88
CA ILE A 439 3.77 -7.11 -53.90
C ILE A 439 3.13 -7.52 -52.56
N LYS A 440 3.40 -8.76 -52.13
CA LYS A 440 2.98 -9.32 -50.82
C LYS A 440 4.20 -9.76 -50.00
N GLU A 441 4.07 -9.71 -48.67
CA GLU A 441 5.10 -10.13 -47.72
C GLU A 441 6.52 -9.56 -47.99
N LEU A 442 6.59 -8.28 -48.40
CA LEU A 442 7.83 -7.60 -48.75
C LEU A 442 8.72 -7.45 -47.51
N LYS A 443 9.84 -8.17 -47.51
CA LYS A 443 10.86 -8.08 -46.45
C LYS A 443 11.69 -6.81 -46.62
N LEU A 444 11.80 -6.03 -45.54
CA LEU A 444 12.57 -4.79 -45.45
C LEU A 444 13.70 -4.93 -44.44
N GLU A 445 14.86 -4.39 -44.74
CA GLU A 445 15.92 -4.08 -43.78
C GLU A 445 15.84 -2.59 -43.43
N GLN A 446 15.36 -2.29 -42.21
CA GLN A 446 15.32 -0.92 -41.70
C GLN A 446 16.40 -0.69 -40.64
N LYS A 447 17.37 0.18 -40.91
CA LYS A 447 18.21 0.76 -39.85
C LYS A 447 17.36 1.69 -38.99
N THR A 448 17.62 1.74 -37.68
CA THR A 448 17.00 2.71 -36.75
C THR A 448 17.02 4.12 -37.38
N PRO A 449 15.87 4.76 -37.67
CA PRO A 449 15.82 6.00 -38.47
C PRO A 449 16.64 7.15 -37.90
N LEU A 450 17.20 7.99 -38.79
CA LEU A 450 18.05 9.13 -38.40
C LEU A 450 17.39 10.00 -37.32
N ARG A 451 16.12 10.37 -37.53
CA ARG A 451 15.33 11.22 -36.60
C ARG A 451 15.13 10.64 -35.19
N VAL A 452 15.29 9.33 -34.99
CA VAL A 452 15.18 8.68 -33.66
C VAL A 452 16.49 8.14 -33.10
N LEU A 453 17.63 8.28 -33.80
CA LEU A 453 18.94 7.80 -33.32
C LEU A 453 19.34 8.39 -31.97
N HIS A 454 18.93 9.63 -31.67
CA HIS A 454 19.19 10.27 -30.38
C HIS A 454 18.42 9.63 -29.20
N ARG A 455 17.46 8.73 -29.45
CA ARG A 455 16.65 8.03 -28.42
C ARG A 455 16.74 6.50 -28.49
N ARG A 456 17.26 5.93 -29.58
CA ARG A 456 17.22 4.49 -29.85
C ARG A 456 18.58 4.02 -30.38
N PRO A 457 19.10 2.87 -29.90
CA PRO A 457 20.37 2.34 -30.40
C PRO A 457 20.31 2.03 -31.89
N LEU A 458 21.43 2.24 -32.58
CA LEU A 458 21.59 1.89 -33.99
C LEU A 458 21.52 0.36 -34.15
N ALA A 459 20.48 -0.11 -34.83
CA ALA A 459 20.29 -1.51 -35.18
C ALA A 459 19.61 -1.61 -36.55
N VAL A 460 19.91 -2.67 -37.30
CA VAL A 460 19.12 -3.11 -38.46
C VAL A 460 18.00 -4.02 -37.94
N ARG A 461 16.78 -3.84 -38.41
CA ARG A 461 15.64 -4.72 -38.11
C ARG A 461 15.00 -5.20 -39.40
N CYS A 462 14.78 -6.51 -39.50
CA CYS A 462 13.93 -7.07 -40.54
C CYS A 462 12.47 -6.73 -40.24
N ARG A 463 11.73 -6.24 -41.23
CA ARG A 463 10.30 -5.90 -41.16
C ARG A 463 9.58 -6.44 -42.39
N ILE A 464 8.26 -6.50 -42.32
CA ILE A 464 7.43 -7.03 -43.41
C ILE A 464 6.31 -6.04 -43.71
N ILE A 465 6.15 -5.69 -44.99
CA ILE A 465 4.92 -5.11 -45.53
C ILE A 465 4.10 -6.28 -46.07
N HIS A 466 3.00 -6.61 -45.40
CA HIS A 466 2.16 -7.75 -45.76
C HIS A 466 1.43 -7.50 -47.08
N THR A 467 0.83 -6.33 -47.20
CA THR A 467 0.12 -5.89 -48.41
C THR A 467 0.33 -4.40 -48.66
N MET A 468 0.27 -4.03 -49.94
CA MET A 468 0.11 -2.66 -50.42
C MET A 468 -1.09 -2.59 -51.37
N GLN A 469 -1.67 -1.40 -51.51
CA GLN A 469 -2.68 -1.03 -52.50
C GLN A 469 -2.51 0.44 -52.85
N SER A 470 -2.39 0.75 -54.14
CA SER A 470 -2.11 2.09 -54.64
C SER A 470 -3.36 2.75 -55.24
N GLN A 471 -3.50 4.06 -54.99
CA GLN A 471 -4.55 4.89 -55.57
C GLN A 471 -3.90 6.12 -56.21
N TYR A 472 -3.82 6.12 -57.53
CA TYR A 472 -3.38 7.29 -58.32
C TYR A 472 -4.25 8.53 -58.01
N ILE A 473 -3.62 9.70 -57.90
CA ILE A 473 -4.29 11.00 -57.71
C ILE A 473 -3.99 11.90 -58.90
N ASP A 474 -2.71 12.19 -59.14
CA ASP A 474 -2.21 13.03 -60.22
C ASP A 474 -0.77 12.64 -60.60
N GLU A 475 -0.17 13.36 -61.56
CA GLU A 475 1.14 13.05 -62.11
C GLU A 475 2.27 13.01 -61.06
N HIS A 476 2.11 13.66 -59.90
CA HIS A 476 3.12 13.69 -58.85
C HIS A 476 2.66 13.09 -57.52
N HIS A 477 1.42 12.61 -57.43
CA HIS A 477 0.85 12.11 -56.17
C HIS A 477 0.05 10.82 -56.33
N PHE A 478 0.22 9.95 -55.33
CA PHE A 478 -0.66 8.80 -55.12
C PHE A 478 -0.83 8.53 -53.63
N ARG A 479 -1.95 7.89 -53.26
CA ARG A 479 -2.19 7.39 -51.90
C ARG A 479 -1.84 5.91 -51.85
N LEU A 480 -1.04 5.52 -50.86
CA LEU A 480 -0.64 4.13 -50.63
C LEU A 480 -1.28 3.64 -49.33
N HIS A 481 -2.15 2.64 -49.46
CA HIS A 481 -2.66 1.88 -48.32
C HIS A 481 -1.74 0.67 -48.09
N LEU A 482 -1.34 0.43 -46.85
CA LEU A 482 -0.40 -0.64 -46.53
C LEU A 482 -0.65 -1.27 -45.17
N LYS A 483 -0.50 -2.59 -45.09
CA LYS A 483 -0.56 -3.37 -43.85
C LYS A 483 0.84 -3.88 -43.50
N THR A 484 1.31 -3.62 -42.28
CA THR A 484 2.70 -3.91 -41.89
C THR A 484 2.80 -4.69 -40.59
N GLN A 485 3.94 -5.38 -40.43
CA GLN A 485 4.41 -5.88 -39.14
C GLN A 485 4.53 -4.73 -38.13
N ALA A 486 4.36 -5.05 -36.85
CA ALA A 486 4.62 -4.15 -35.73
C ALA A 486 6.00 -3.47 -35.80
N GLY A 487 6.05 -2.19 -35.40
CA GLY A 487 7.29 -1.42 -35.33
C GLY A 487 8.01 -1.25 -36.68
N THR A 488 7.26 -1.23 -37.79
CA THR A 488 7.75 -0.82 -39.12
C THR A 488 7.70 0.71 -39.23
N TYR A 489 8.77 1.34 -39.68
CA TYR A 489 8.86 2.79 -39.82
C TYR A 489 8.39 3.21 -41.22
N ILE A 490 7.16 3.70 -41.30
CA ILE A 490 6.46 3.92 -42.58
C ILE A 490 7.05 5.07 -43.40
N LYS A 491 7.38 6.21 -42.76
CA LYS A 491 7.97 7.35 -43.47
C LYS A 491 9.26 6.93 -44.16
N GLU A 492 10.12 6.25 -43.42
CA GLU A 492 11.41 5.75 -43.88
C GLU A 492 11.29 4.59 -44.90
N PHE A 493 10.16 3.89 -44.98
CA PHE A 493 9.86 2.98 -46.09
C PHE A 493 9.44 3.73 -47.37
N VAL A 494 8.85 4.92 -47.27
CA VAL A 494 8.58 5.77 -48.44
C VAL A 494 9.86 6.44 -48.95
N HIS A 495 10.46 7.32 -48.15
CA HIS A 495 11.61 8.16 -48.57
C HIS A 495 12.98 7.48 -48.44
N GLY A 496 13.02 6.22 -47.99
CA GLY A 496 14.22 5.38 -47.93
C GLY A 496 15.28 5.77 -46.89
N ASP A 497 15.11 6.89 -46.19
CA ASP A 497 16.04 7.45 -45.19
C ASP A 497 17.49 7.48 -45.70
N PHE A 498 17.72 8.08 -46.88
CA PHE A 498 19.02 8.12 -47.58
C PHE A 498 19.62 6.71 -47.82
N GLY A 499 18.75 5.74 -48.14
CA GLY A 499 19.13 4.35 -48.40
C GLY A 499 19.39 3.53 -47.13
N ARG A 500 18.95 3.99 -45.96
CA ARG A 500 19.03 3.27 -44.67
C ARG A 500 17.86 2.30 -44.45
N THR A 501 16.79 2.42 -45.23
CA THR A 501 15.73 1.41 -45.41
C THR A 501 15.83 0.81 -46.82
N LYS A 502 15.88 -0.52 -46.93
CA LYS A 502 15.94 -1.24 -48.22
C LYS A 502 15.06 -2.50 -48.23
N PRO A 503 14.26 -2.75 -49.29
CA PRO A 503 13.82 -1.78 -50.29
C PRO A 503 12.99 -0.64 -49.66
N ASN A 504 12.67 0.36 -50.48
CA ASN A 504 11.82 1.51 -50.16
C ASN A 504 11.05 1.95 -51.41
N ILE A 505 9.98 2.73 -51.28
CA ILE A 505 9.13 3.14 -52.42
C ILE A 505 9.93 3.83 -53.52
N GLY A 506 10.84 4.74 -53.19
CA GLY A 506 11.70 5.38 -54.19
C GLY A 506 12.54 4.37 -55.00
N SER A 507 13.15 3.40 -54.32
CA SER A 507 13.92 2.33 -54.98
C SER A 507 13.06 1.34 -55.78
N LEU A 508 11.80 1.13 -55.40
CA LEU A 508 10.86 0.28 -56.13
C LEU A 508 10.37 0.98 -57.40
N LEU A 509 10.08 2.28 -57.33
CA LEU A 509 9.60 3.10 -58.45
C LEU A 509 10.74 3.66 -59.35
N ASN A 510 12.01 3.46 -58.97
CA ASN A 510 13.19 4.10 -59.57
C ASN A 510 13.07 5.64 -59.67
N ARG A 511 12.56 6.25 -58.60
CA ARG A 511 12.22 7.68 -58.45
C ARG A 511 12.63 8.18 -57.06
N THR A 512 12.67 9.49 -56.88
CA THR A 512 12.65 10.05 -55.51
C THR A 512 11.21 10.10 -55.06
N ALA A 513 10.93 9.61 -53.84
CA ALA A 513 9.61 9.65 -53.23
C ALA A 513 9.71 10.26 -51.84
N ASP A 514 8.69 11.00 -51.42
CA ASP A 514 8.57 11.51 -50.05
C ASP A 514 7.12 11.42 -49.56
N ILE A 515 6.91 11.51 -48.25
CA ILE A 515 5.61 11.33 -47.60
C ILE A 515 5.06 12.67 -47.11
N LEU A 516 3.94 13.11 -47.70
CA LEU A 516 3.30 14.38 -47.36
C LEU A 516 2.34 14.22 -46.17
N GLU A 517 1.61 13.10 -46.14
CA GLU A 517 0.69 12.77 -45.06
C GLU A 517 0.78 11.29 -44.68
N LEU A 518 0.52 10.98 -43.41
CA LEU A 518 0.41 9.62 -42.91
C LEU A 518 -0.73 9.51 -41.89
N ASP A 519 -1.53 8.47 -42.05
CA ASP A 519 -2.67 8.13 -41.20
C ASP A 519 -2.53 6.66 -40.75
N VAL A 520 -2.81 6.38 -39.48
CA VAL A 520 -3.04 5.01 -38.99
C VAL A 520 -4.52 4.69 -39.20
N GLU A 521 -4.83 3.69 -40.01
CA GLU A 521 -6.20 3.26 -40.32
C GLU A 521 -6.68 2.16 -39.35
N SER A 522 -5.79 1.25 -38.95
CA SER A 522 -6.10 0.21 -37.97
C SER A 522 -4.91 -0.14 -37.09
N VAL A 523 -5.22 -0.54 -35.85
CA VAL A 523 -4.30 -1.18 -34.91
C VAL A 523 -4.95 -2.51 -34.52
N ASP A 524 -4.43 -3.61 -35.06
CA ASP A 524 -5.14 -4.90 -35.13
C ASP A 524 -5.04 -5.71 -33.81
N VAL A 525 -5.49 -5.07 -32.72
CA VAL A 525 -5.41 -5.57 -31.35
C VAL A 525 -6.83 -5.76 -30.82
N ASP A 526 -7.22 -7.00 -30.50
CA ASP A 526 -8.56 -7.36 -30.01
C ASP A 526 -8.74 -7.03 -28.51
N TRP A 527 -8.29 -5.84 -28.10
CA TRP A 527 -8.40 -5.31 -26.75
C TRP A 527 -8.33 -3.76 -26.76
N PRO A 528 -9.12 -3.04 -25.95
CA PRO A 528 -10.19 -3.56 -25.09
C PRO A 528 -11.36 -4.13 -25.90
N PRO A 529 -12.29 -4.89 -25.27
CA PRO A 529 -13.53 -5.31 -25.92
C PRO A 529 -14.33 -4.11 -26.44
N THR A 530 -14.86 -4.20 -27.66
CA THR A 530 -15.75 -3.19 -28.24
C THR A 530 -17.09 -3.15 -27.48
N LEU A 531 -17.68 -1.96 -27.31
CA LEU A 531 -18.96 -1.73 -26.64
C LEU A 531 -20.12 -1.39 -27.58
#